data_AF-G4D1D6-F1
#
_entry.id   AF-G4D1D6-F1
#
_cell.length_a   1.000
_cell.length_b   1.000
_cell.length_c   1.000
_cell.angle_alpha   90.00
_cell.angle_beta   90.00
_cell.angle_gamma   90.00
#
_symmetry.space_group_name_H-M   'P 1'
#
loop_
_entity.id
_entity.type
_entity.pdbx_description
1 polymer ?
#
loop_
_entity_poly.entity_id
_entity_poly.type
_entity_poly.pdbx_seq_one_letter_code
_entity_poly.pdbx_strand_id
1 'polypeptide(L)'
;MLMACAWLLQGIFGIVLGIVAGANVGTIKDKAIKLYALIFAAMPTFWIGLMLIVVFSIKLNWFPASMGSPIGVRDIDVNFLQRLKYMVLPCISLVLAGVSNIILQTRAKVEDILNSDYVLYAKAKGLKKREILWNYAFKNMILPGLTLQFTYFSELFSGTVLVENVFNYPGLGNLTVEAGLRGDTPLLLGLVVFSGVFVYVGNRVCDLLYLFIDPRLRRKSGI
;
A
#
# COMPACT_ATOMS: atom_id res chain seq x y z
N MET A 1 -14.11 -1.67 -0.41
CA MET A 1 -13.59 -1.67 -1.79
C MET A 1 -12.39 -0.74 -1.93
N LEU A 2 -12.51 0.54 -1.54
CA LEU A 2 -11.41 1.51 -1.55
C LEU A 2 -10.12 0.98 -0.91
N MET A 3 -10.19 0.53 0.34
CA MET A 3 -9.04 -0.02 1.06
C MET A 3 -8.40 -1.19 0.30
N ALA A 4 -9.19 -2.17 -0.14
CA ALA A 4 -8.65 -3.32 -0.87
C ALA A 4 -7.93 -2.93 -2.16
N CYS A 5 -8.49 -1.98 -2.93
CA CYS A 5 -7.84 -1.47 -4.14
C CYS A 5 -6.55 -0.72 -3.82
N ALA A 6 -6.57 0.19 -2.83
CA ALA A 6 -5.39 0.93 -2.41
C ALA A 6 -4.28 -0.02 -1.93
N TRP A 7 -4.62 -1.00 -1.09
CA TRP A 7 -3.71 -2.01 -0.58
C TRP A 7 -3.02 -2.81 -1.69
N LEU A 8 -3.80 -3.32 -2.66
CA LEU A 8 -3.26 -4.10 -3.78
C LEU A 8 -2.33 -3.24 -4.65
N LEU A 9 -2.74 -2.03 -4.98
CA LEU A 9 -1.95 -1.13 -5.82
C LEU A 9 -0.68 -0.68 -5.10
N GLN A 10 -0.76 -0.36 -3.80
CA GLN A 10 0.40 -0.02 -2.97
C GLN A 10 1.45 -1.13 -2.99
N GLY A 11 1.01 -2.38 -2.82
CA GLY A 11 1.88 -3.54 -2.88
C GLY A 11 2.55 -3.73 -4.22
N ILE A 12 1.74 -3.77 -5.28
CA ILE A 12 2.23 -4.02 -6.64
C ILE A 12 3.22 -2.92 -7.04
N PHE A 13 2.84 -1.65 -6.93
CA PHE A 13 3.71 -0.55 -7.32
C PHE A 13 4.90 -0.39 -6.39
N GLY A 14 4.70 -0.51 -5.08
CA GLY A 14 5.75 -0.36 -4.09
C GLY A 14 6.84 -1.41 -4.22
N ILE A 15 6.45 -2.69 -4.37
CA ILE A 15 7.40 -3.79 -4.53
C ILE A 15 8.11 -3.67 -5.89
N VAL A 16 7.38 -3.42 -6.97
CA VAL A 16 7.97 -3.32 -8.32
C VAL A 16 8.96 -2.14 -8.40
N LEU A 17 8.56 -0.95 -7.97
CA LEU A 17 9.43 0.23 -7.99
C LEU A 17 10.60 0.09 -7.00
N GLY A 18 10.39 -0.52 -5.84
CA GLY A 18 11.44 -0.84 -4.88
C GLY A 18 12.48 -1.81 -5.43
N ILE A 19 12.05 -2.88 -6.12
CA ILE A 19 12.95 -3.81 -6.80
C ILE A 19 13.73 -3.11 -7.91
N VAL A 20 13.06 -2.28 -8.73
CA VAL A 20 13.73 -1.54 -9.80
C VAL A 20 14.77 -0.56 -9.23
N ALA A 21 14.45 0.15 -8.15
CA ALA A 21 15.39 1.05 -7.49
C ALA A 21 16.58 0.28 -6.88
N GLY A 22 16.32 -0.80 -6.14
CA GLY A 22 17.36 -1.62 -5.49
C GLY A 22 18.25 -2.36 -6.49
N ALA A 23 17.71 -2.74 -7.65
CA ALA A 23 18.46 -3.36 -8.75
C ALA A 23 19.41 -2.40 -9.47
N ASN A 24 19.19 -1.08 -9.31
CA ASN A 24 19.88 -0.04 -10.05
C ASN A 24 20.43 1.05 -9.10
N VAL A 25 20.88 0.65 -7.91
CA VAL A 25 21.48 1.53 -6.90
C VAL A 25 22.49 2.50 -7.54
N GLY A 26 22.34 3.79 -7.22
CA GLY A 26 23.23 4.85 -7.69
C GLY A 26 22.91 5.40 -9.10
N THR A 27 22.07 4.71 -9.88
CA THR A 27 21.66 5.19 -11.22
C THR A 27 20.61 6.30 -11.13
N ILE A 28 20.33 6.96 -12.26
CA ILE A 28 19.27 7.97 -12.38
C ILE A 28 17.90 7.41 -12.00
N LYS A 29 17.62 6.14 -12.35
CA LYS A 29 16.34 5.47 -12.02
C LYS A 29 16.16 5.35 -10.51
N ASP A 30 17.20 4.90 -9.81
CA ASP A 30 17.21 4.82 -8.35
C ASP A 30 17.00 6.20 -7.72
N LYS A 31 17.78 7.19 -8.15
CA LYS A 31 17.66 8.57 -7.64
C LYS A 31 16.26 9.15 -7.85
N ALA A 32 15.66 8.95 -9.03
CA ALA A 32 14.32 9.44 -9.34
C ALA A 32 13.24 8.76 -8.49
N ILE A 33 13.29 7.43 -8.37
CA ILE A 33 12.33 6.65 -7.56
C ILE A 33 12.46 7.00 -6.06
N LYS A 34 13.69 7.12 -5.57
CA LYS A 34 13.97 7.56 -4.20
C LYS A 34 13.45 8.98 -3.95
N LEU A 35 13.72 9.90 -4.87
CA LEU A 35 13.27 11.29 -4.72
C LEU A 35 11.73 11.35 -4.64
N TYR A 36 11.05 10.64 -5.54
CA TYR A 36 9.61 10.47 -5.47
C TYR A 36 9.18 9.92 -4.10
N ALA A 37 9.74 8.79 -3.66
CA ALA A 37 9.35 8.16 -2.41
C ALA A 37 9.61 9.06 -1.19
N LEU A 38 10.73 9.78 -1.15
CA LEU A 38 11.06 10.69 -0.05
C LEU A 38 10.11 11.89 0.01
N ILE A 39 9.75 12.47 -1.14
CA ILE A 39 8.79 13.59 -1.19
C ILE A 39 7.43 13.14 -0.65
N PHE A 40 6.90 12.03 -1.16
CA PHE A 40 5.57 11.56 -0.78
C PHE A 40 5.53 10.93 0.62
N ALA A 41 6.62 10.35 1.12
CA ALA A 41 6.71 9.90 2.51
C ALA A 41 6.71 11.06 3.52
N ALA A 42 7.25 12.22 3.14
CA ALA A 42 7.23 13.42 3.99
C ALA A 42 5.90 14.19 3.95
N MET A 43 5.08 13.94 2.92
CA MET A 43 3.81 14.62 2.74
C MET A 43 2.68 13.92 3.50
N PRO A 44 1.87 14.65 4.28
CA PRO A 44 0.68 14.09 4.90
C PRO A 44 -0.32 13.58 3.85
N THR A 45 -0.90 12.40 4.07
CA THR A 45 -1.82 11.75 3.11
C THR A 45 -3.05 12.61 2.80
N PHE A 46 -3.61 13.28 3.81
CA PHE A 46 -4.75 14.19 3.63
C PHE A 46 -4.39 15.37 2.71
N TRP A 47 -3.16 15.89 2.82
CA TRP A 47 -2.69 17.03 2.01
C TRP A 47 -2.54 16.63 0.54
N ILE A 48 -2.00 15.43 0.28
CA ILE A 48 -1.98 14.84 -1.06
C ILE A 48 -3.40 14.75 -1.61
N GLY A 49 -4.36 14.27 -0.80
CA GLY A 49 -5.78 14.23 -1.16
C GLY A 49 -6.33 15.60 -1.57
N LEU A 50 -6.10 16.63 -0.76
CA LEU A 50 -6.53 18.00 -1.05
C LEU A 50 -5.92 18.54 -2.36
N MET A 51 -4.63 18.29 -2.60
CA MET A 51 -3.97 18.71 -3.85
C MET A 51 -4.55 18.00 -5.07
N LEU A 52 -4.87 16.70 -4.94
CA LEU A 52 -5.54 15.97 -6.01
C LEU A 52 -6.92 16.55 -6.32
N ILE A 53 -7.70 16.96 -5.31
CA ILE A 53 -8.99 17.64 -5.52
C ILE A 53 -8.78 18.95 -6.29
N VAL A 54 -7.86 19.81 -5.85
CA VAL A 54 -7.60 21.11 -6.49
C VAL A 54 -7.20 20.95 -7.95
N VAL A 55 -6.31 20.00 -8.26
CA VAL A 55 -5.81 19.81 -9.62
C VAL A 55 -6.83 19.08 -10.50
N PHE A 56 -7.28 17.91 -10.09
CA PHE A 56 -8.05 17.01 -10.95
C PHE A 56 -9.55 17.27 -10.92
N SER A 57 -10.06 17.82 -9.83
CA SER A 57 -11.47 18.18 -9.74
C SER A 57 -11.72 19.64 -10.08
N ILE A 58 -11.05 20.57 -9.40
CA ILE A 58 -11.37 22.01 -9.55
C ILE A 58 -10.79 22.58 -10.85
N LYS A 59 -9.49 22.38 -11.11
CA LYS A 59 -8.84 22.96 -12.30
C LYS A 59 -9.16 22.19 -13.58
N LEU A 60 -9.05 20.86 -13.55
CA LEU A 60 -9.20 20.01 -14.74
C LEU A 60 -10.63 19.51 -14.98
N ASN A 61 -11.49 19.47 -13.95
CA ASN A 61 -12.84 18.91 -14.02
C ASN A 61 -12.89 17.45 -14.55
N TRP A 62 -11.82 16.67 -14.37
CA TRP A 62 -11.77 15.27 -14.81
C TRP A 62 -12.54 14.35 -13.87
N PHE A 63 -12.43 14.62 -12.57
CA PHE A 63 -12.98 13.78 -11.51
C PHE A 63 -13.83 14.59 -10.54
N PRO A 64 -14.81 13.96 -9.88
CA PRO A 64 -15.61 14.60 -8.85
C PRO A 64 -14.75 14.91 -7.61
N ALA A 65 -15.03 16.05 -6.96
CA ALA A 65 -14.24 16.52 -5.82
C ALA A 65 -14.49 15.71 -4.56
N SER A 66 -15.73 15.23 -4.40
CA SER A 66 -16.24 14.72 -3.13
C SER A 66 -17.54 13.91 -3.35
N MET A 67 -17.94 13.20 -2.30
CA MET A 67 -19.13 12.34 -2.16
C MET A 67 -18.96 10.97 -2.82
N GLY A 68 -19.39 9.91 -2.13
CA GLY A 68 -19.36 8.53 -2.69
C GLY A 68 -20.36 8.30 -3.83
N SER A 69 -21.24 9.27 -4.08
CA SER A 69 -22.35 9.21 -5.02
C SER A 69 -22.64 10.59 -5.62
N PRO A 70 -23.27 10.66 -6.81
CA PRO A 70 -23.73 11.93 -7.39
C PRO A 70 -24.80 12.58 -6.51
N ILE A 71 -24.84 13.91 -6.55
CA ILE A 71 -25.82 14.71 -5.80
C ILE A 71 -27.25 14.29 -6.21
N GLY A 72 -28.06 13.87 -5.24
CA GLY A 72 -29.46 13.50 -5.45
C GLY A 72 -29.72 12.03 -5.82
N VAL A 73 -28.69 11.19 -5.91
CA VAL A 73 -28.83 9.75 -6.17
C VAL A 73 -28.64 8.98 -4.86
N ARG A 74 -29.59 8.08 -4.52
CA ARG A 74 -29.43 7.19 -3.37
C ARG A 74 -28.28 6.21 -3.66
N ASP A 75 -27.51 5.84 -2.64
CA ASP A 75 -26.35 4.93 -2.79
C ASP A 75 -26.69 3.58 -3.45
N ILE A 76 -27.97 3.17 -3.42
CA ILE A 76 -28.50 1.94 -4.03
C ILE A 76 -28.60 2.05 -5.57
N ASP A 77 -28.79 3.25 -6.10
CA ASP A 77 -29.00 3.49 -7.54
C ASP A 77 -27.69 3.86 -8.28
N VAL A 78 -26.55 3.84 -7.56
CA VAL A 78 -25.25 4.21 -8.12
C VAL A 78 -24.68 3.04 -8.92
N ASN A 79 -24.51 3.27 -10.22
CA ASN A 79 -23.92 2.28 -11.11
C ASN A 79 -22.45 1.98 -10.72
N PHE A 80 -21.98 0.75 -10.91
CA PHE A 80 -20.62 0.32 -10.52
C PHE A 80 -19.53 1.21 -11.14
N LEU A 81 -19.69 1.59 -12.41
CA LEU A 81 -18.78 2.48 -13.12
C LEU A 81 -18.68 3.87 -12.47
N GLN A 82 -19.82 4.36 -11.98
CA GLN A 82 -19.92 5.64 -11.30
C GLN A 82 -19.19 5.57 -9.98
N ARG A 83 -19.46 4.55 -9.17
CA ARG A 83 -18.77 4.30 -7.90
C ARG A 83 -17.25 4.22 -8.06
N LEU A 84 -16.76 3.63 -9.15
CA LEU A 84 -15.34 3.58 -9.45
C LEU A 84 -14.77 4.99 -9.70
N LYS A 85 -15.47 5.84 -10.48
CA LYS A 85 -15.05 7.22 -10.77
C LYS A 85 -14.88 8.08 -9.51
N TYR A 86 -15.78 7.95 -8.55
CA TYR A 86 -15.69 8.66 -7.25
C TYR A 86 -14.62 8.06 -6.32
N MET A 87 -14.19 6.82 -6.57
CA MET A 87 -13.15 6.15 -5.78
C MET A 87 -11.71 6.44 -6.28
N VAL A 88 -11.55 6.92 -7.52
CA VAL A 88 -10.22 7.10 -8.14
C VAL A 88 -9.33 8.05 -7.35
N LEU A 89 -9.78 9.27 -7.06
CA LEU A 89 -8.95 10.26 -6.35
C LEU A 89 -8.62 9.83 -4.90
N PRO A 90 -9.59 9.35 -4.09
CA PRO A 90 -9.27 8.76 -2.78
C PRO A 90 -8.23 7.63 -2.88
N CYS A 91 -8.40 6.73 -3.85
CA CYS A 91 -7.51 5.59 -4.04
C CYS A 91 -6.08 6.05 -4.41
N ILE A 92 -5.95 6.96 -5.36
CA ILE A 92 -4.65 7.53 -5.76
C ILE A 92 -3.98 8.23 -4.58
N SER A 93 -4.72 8.95 -3.74
CA SER A 93 -4.15 9.64 -2.57
C SER A 93 -3.51 8.65 -1.59
N LEU A 94 -4.19 7.53 -1.32
CA LEU A 94 -3.66 6.45 -0.49
C LEU A 94 -2.47 5.76 -1.16
N VAL A 95 -2.55 5.49 -2.46
CA VAL A 95 -1.47 4.81 -3.20
C VAL A 95 -0.21 5.67 -3.22
N LEU A 96 -0.29 6.96 -3.54
CA LEU A 96 0.89 7.84 -3.59
C LEU A 96 1.65 7.88 -2.26
N ALA A 97 0.92 8.03 -1.14
CA ALA A 97 1.53 8.05 0.19
C ALA A 97 2.07 6.66 0.58
N GLY A 98 1.24 5.62 0.50
CA GLY A 98 1.58 4.28 1.00
C GLY A 98 2.67 3.56 0.19
N VAL A 99 2.76 3.81 -1.13
CA VAL A 99 3.80 3.23 -1.99
C VAL A 99 5.20 3.67 -1.53
N SER A 100 5.34 4.87 -1.00
CA SER A 100 6.63 5.48 -0.68
C SER A 100 7.45 4.66 0.32
N ASN A 101 6.84 4.27 1.43
CA ASN A 101 7.53 3.48 2.45
C ASN A 101 7.82 2.05 1.95
N ILE A 102 6.91 1.43 1.17
CA ILE A 102 7.14 0.11 0.56
C ILE A 102 8.34 0.15 -0.39
N ILE A 103 8.47 1.20 -1.21
CA ILE A 103 9.61 1.39 -2.12
C ILE A 103 10.91 1.42 -1.33
N LEU A 104 10.99 2.28 -0.30
CA LEU A 104 12.24 2.49 0.44
C LEU A 104 12.69 1.22 1.15
N GLN A 105 11.77 0.51 1.80
CA GLN A 105 12.07 -0.74 2.50
C GLN A 105 12.43 -1.87 1.52
N THR A 106 11.68 -2.02 0.43
CA THR A 106 11.97 -3.03 -0.60
C THR A 106 13.32 -2.75 -1.27
N ARG A 107 13.61 -1.49 -1.59
CA ARG A 107 14.88 -1.07 -2.17
C ARG A 107 16.06 -1.46 -1.28
N ALA A 108 15.98 -1.14 0.01
CA ALA A 108 17.02 -1.47 0.98
C ALA A 108 17.26 -2.99 1.04
N LYS A 109 16.18 -3.78 1.10
CA LYS A 109 16.30 -5.25 1.11
C LYS A 109 16.89 -5.83 -0.17
N VAL A 110 16.54 -5.27 -1.33
CA VAL A 110 17.10 -5.72 -2.61
C VAL A 110 18.58 -5.35 -2.71
N GLU A 111 18.99 -4.19 -2.20
CA GLU A 111 20.39 -3.80 -2.10
C GLU A 111 21.18 -4.76 -1.20
N ASP A 112 20.65 -5.10 -0.02
CA ASP A 112 21.25 -6.11 0.89
C ASP A 112 21.43 -7.47 0.19
N ILE A 113 20.40 -7.94 -0.52
CA ILE A 113 20.46 -9.20 -1.27
C ILE A 113 21.55 -9.15 -2.35
N LEU A 114 21.65 -8.06 -3.10
CA LEU A 114 22.61 -7.94 -4.21
C LEU A 114 24.07 -7.76 -3.76
N ASN A 115 24.27 -7.35 -2.50
CA ASN A 115 25.58 -7.20 -1.85
C ASN A 115 25.99 -8.45 -1.04
N SER A 116 25.18 -9.50 -1.03
CA SER A 116 25.50 -10.75 -0.33
C SER A 116 26.58 -11.60 -1.03
N ASP A 117 27.28 -12.43 -0.26
CA ASP A 117 28.36 -13.30 -0.75
C ASP A 117 27.89 -14.29 -1.83
N TYR A 118 26.65 -14.78 -1.74
CA TYR A 118 26.13 -15.71 -2.74
C TYR A 118 25.87 -15.02 -4.10
N VAL A 119 25.46 -13.75 -4.10
CA VAL A 119 25.36 -12.96 -5.34
C VAL A 119 26.74 -12.59 -5.86
N LEU A 120 27.71 -12.31 -4.98
CA LEU A 120 29.11 -12.08 -5.38
C LEU A 120 29.68 -13.32 -6.09
N TYR A 121 29.45 -14.52 -5.54
CA TYR A 121 29.85 -15.77 -6.17
C TYR A 121 29.14 -16.02 -7.51
N ALA A 122 27.85 -15.68 -7.60
CA ALA A 122 27.10 -15.75 -8.85
C ALA A 122 27.68 -14.81 -9.93
N LYS A 123 28.08 -13.58 -9.55
CA LYS A 123 28.77 -12.63 -10.44
C LYS A 123 30.12 -13.19 -10.90
N ALA A 124 30.90 -13.81 -9.99
CA ALA A 124 32.19 -14.43 -10.32
C ALA A 124 32.05 -15.60 -11.32
N LYS A 125 30.91 -16.31 -11.31
CA LYS A 125 30.56 -17.32 -12.32
C LYS A 125 30.15 -16.77 -13.69
N GLY A 126 30.05 -15.44 -13.85
CA GLY A 126 29.68 -14.81 -15.11
C GLY A 126 28.17 -14.77 -15.40
N LEU A 127 27.32 -14.97 -14.39
CA LEU A 127 25.86 -14.84 -14.55
C LEU A 127 25.48 -13.42 -14.98
N LYS A 128 24.55 -13.31 -15.93
CA LYS A 128 24.09 -12.01 -16.43
C LYS A 128 23.30 -11.27 -15.36
N LYS A 129 23.34 -9.94 -15.36
CA LYS A 129 22.58 -9.08 -14.43
C LYS A 129 21.09 -9.47 -14.34
N ARG A 130 20.47 -9.81 -15.47
CA ARG A 130 19.05 -10.23 -15.54
C ARG A 130 18.80 -11.57 -14.83
N GLU A 131 19.72 -12.52 -14.95
CA GLU A 131 19.64 -13.82 -14.26
C GLU A 131 19.82 -13.65 -12.76
N ILE A 132 20.76 -12.79 -12.35
CA ILE A 132 20.96 -12.45 -10.94
C ILE A 132 19.70 -11.84 -10.35
N LEU A 133 19.10 -10.87 -11.05
CA LEU A 133 17.88 -10.21 -10.57
C LEU A 133 16.69 -11.18 -10.46
N TRP A 134 16.46 -12.02 -11.46
CA TRP A 134 15.32 -12.93 -11.44
C TRP A 134 15.50 -14.08 -10.44
N ASN A 135 16.68 -14.70 -10.41
CA ASN A 135 16.91 -15.90 -9.62
C ASN A 135 17.31 -15.62 -8.17
N TYR A 136 17.93 -14.47 -7.89
CA TYR A 136 18.43 -14.15 -6.55
C TYR A 136 17.71 -12.97 -5.93
N ALA A 137 17.50 -11.85 -6.63
CA ALA A 137 16.81 -10.72 -6.02
C ALA A 137 15.30 -11.00 -5.87
N PHE A 138 14.61 -11.27 -6.98
CA PHE A 138 13.15 -11.41 -6.98
C PHE A 138 12.67 -12.57 -6.11
N LYS A 139 13.25 -13.77 -6.26
CA LYS A 139 12.87 -14.94 -5.46
C LYS A 139 13.08 -14.76 -3.96
N ASN A 140 14.20 -14.15 -3.55
CA ASN A 140 14.46 -13.88 -2.14
C ASN A 140 13.66 -12.68 -1.59
N MET A 141 13.06 -11.88 -2.49
CA MET A 141 12.21 -10.74 -2.13
C MET A 141 10.72 -11.12 -1.97
N ILE A 142 10.31 -12.34 -2.36
CA ILE A 142 8.91 -12.77 -2.20
C ILE A 142 8.50 -12.75 -0.72
N LEU A 143 9.33 -13.31 0.17
CA LEU A 143 8.99 -13.39 1.60
C LEU A 143 8.92 -12.01 2.25
N PRO A 144 9.97 -11.16 2.18
CA PRO A 144 9.88 -9.84 2.81
C PRO A 144 8.84 -8.94 2.12
N GLY A 145 8.60 -9.12 0.80
CA GLY A 145 7.62 -8.34 0.05
C GLY A 145 6.20 -8.65 0.53
N LEU A 146 5.93 -9.91 0.81
CA LEU A 146 4.69 -10.35 1.42
C LEU A 146 4.56 -9.81 2.87
N THR A 147 5.66 -9.69 3.63
CA THR A 147 5.60 -9.14 5.01
C THR A 147 5.15 -7.70 4.95
N LEU A 148 5.83 -6.93 4.09
CA LEU A 148 5.55 -5.52 3.91
C LEU A 148 4.09 -5.37 3.53
N GLN A 149 3.65 -6.08 2.50
CA GLN A 149 2.29 -6.00 2.01
C GLN A 149 1.25 -6.19 3.12
N PHE A 150 1.40 -7.20 3.97
CA PHE A 150 0.46 -7.41 5.08
C PHE A 150 0.66 -6.46 6.27
N THR A 151 1.88 -6.00 6.53
CA THR A 151 2.16 -5.00 7.58
C THR A 151 1.41 -3.69 7.30
N TYR A 152 1.30 -3.29 6.02
CA TYR A 152 0.55 -2.09 5.63
C TYR A 152 -0.97 -2.20 5.79
N PHE A 153 -1.55 -3.36 6.15
CA PHE A 153 -2.97 -3.42 6.51
C PHE A 153 -3.30 -2.45 7.65
N SER A 154 -2.48 -2.42 8.69
CA SER A 154 -2.68 -1.57 9.87
C SER A 154 -2.56 -0.08 9.51
N GLU A 155 -1.54 0.26 8.73
CA GLU A 155 -1.27 1.64 8.31
C GLU A 155 -2.36 2.16 7.38
N LEU A 156 -2.90 1.28 6.52
CA LEU A 156 -4.00 1.62 5.63
C LEU A 156 -5.27 2.00 6.39
N PHE A 157 -5.60 1.36 7.52
CA PHE A 157 -6.73 1.81 8.36
C PHE A 157 -6.54 3.24 8.82
N SER A 158 -5.35 3.57 9.33
CA SER A 158 -5.05 4.93 9.79
C SER A 158 -5.10 5.97 8.66
N GLY A 159 -4.51 5.66 7.50
CA GLY A 159 -4.49 6.56 6.35
C GLY A 159 -5.85 6.74 5.69
N THR A 160 -6.66 5.67 5.64
CA THR A 160 -7.98 5.69 5.00
C THR A 160 -8.96 6.58 5.76
N VAL A 161 -8.88 6.64 7.10
CA VAL A 161 -9.73 7.55 7.89
C VAL A 161 -9.58 9.00 7.42
N LEU A 162 -8.35 9.48 7.26
CA LEU A 162 -8.10 10.86 6.84
C LEU A 162 -8.58 11.11 5.40
N VAL A 163 -8.35 10.16 4.50
CA VAL A 163 -8.78 10.27 3.10
C VAL A 163 -10.30 10.23 2.98
N GLU A 164 -10.98 9.33 3.69
CA GLU A 164 -12.44 9.27 3.72
C GLU A 164 -13.05 10.57 4.22
N ASN A 165 -12.45 11.21 5.22
CA ASN A 165 -12.88 12.52 5.69
C ASN A 165 -12.66 13.63 4.64
N VAL A 166 -11.48 13.70 4.02
CA VAL A 166 -11.18 14.73 3.00
C VAL A 166 -12.09 14.63 1.79
N PHE A 167 -12.36 13.43 1.30
CA PHE A 167 -13.20 13.21 0.12
C PHE A 167 -14.69 13.06 0.47
N ASN A 168 -15.05 13.06 1.75
CA ASN A 168 -16.39 12.70 2.24
C ASN A 168 -16.88 11.38 1.62
N TYR A 169 -15.99 10.39 1.61
CA TYR A 169 -16.24 9.06 1.04
C TYR A 169 -16.76 8.13 2.15
N PRO A 170 -17.89 7.44 1.96
CA PRO A 170 -18.47 6.59 2.99
C PRO A 170 -17.58 5.38 3.26
N GLY A 171 -17.19 5.19 4.52
CA GLY A 171 -16.37 4.07 4.95
C GLY A 171 -16.20 3.99 6.47
N LEU A 172 -15.48 2.94 6.89
CA LEU A 172 -15.32 2.62 8.31
C LEU A 172 -14.56 3.70 9.09
N GLY A 173 -13.66 4.43 8.41
CA GLY A 173 -12.89 5.48 9.04
C GLY A 173 -13.75 6.71 9.34
N ASN A 174 -14.58 7.13 8.40
CA ASN A 174 -15.55 8.21 8.63
C ASN A 174 -16.52 7.87 9.78
N LEU A 175 -17.07 6.64 9.81
CA LEU A 175 -17.92 6.15 10.89
C LEU A 175 -17.21 6.16 12.26
N THR A 176 -15.92 5.84 12.29
CA THR A 176 -15.12 5.88 13.53
C THR A 176 -14.99 7.30 14.07
N VAL A 177 -14.75 8.28 13.18
CA VAL A 177 -14.67 9.70 13.56
C VAL A 177 -16.03 10.21 14.02
N GLU A 178 -17.11 9.86 13.31
CA GLU A 178 -18.47 10.24 13.66
C GLU A 178 -18.90 9.67 15.03
N ALA A 179 -18.61 8.39 15.31
CA ALA A 179 -18.87 7.76 16.59
C ALA A 179 -18.12 8.47 17.74
N GLY A 180 -16.84 8.81 17.51
CA GLY A 180 -16.03 9.54 18.49
C GLY A 180 -16.57 10.94 18.77
N LEU A 181 -16.94 11.70 17.74
CA LEU A 181 -17.49 13.05 17.88
C LEU A 181 -18.89 13.06 18.54
N ARG A 182 -19.70 12.03 18.29
CA ARG A 182 -21.03 11.87 18.91
C ARG A 182 -20.99 11.29 20.32
N GLY A 183 -19.82 10.85 20.79
CA GLY A 183 -19.71 10.17 22.08
C GLY A 183 -20.38 8.78 22.10
N ASP A 184 -20.62 8.18 20.94
CA ASP A 184 -21.20 6.84 20.81
C ASP A 184 -20.11 5.79 21.10
N THR A 185 -19.87 5.61 22.40
CA THR A 185 -18.82 4.71 22.92
C THR A 185 -19.06 3.25 22.51
N PRO A 186 -20.29 2.70 22.53
CA PRO A 186 -20.56 1.35 22.04
C PRO A 186 -20.19 1.17 20.56
N LEU A 187 -20.59 2.10 19.69
CA LEU A 187 -20.25 2.03 18.26
C LEU A 187 -18.74 2.13 18.05
N LEU A 188 -18.08 3.08 18.72
CA LEU A 188 -16.64 3.26 18.63
C LEU A 188 -15.88 2.01 19.05
N LEU A 189 -16.27 1.39 20.17
CA LEU A 189 -15.64 0.18 20.68
C LEU A 189 -15.86 -1.01 19.74
N GLY A 190 -17.06 -1.14 19.16
CA GLY A 190 -17.35 -2.13 18.12
C GLY A 190 -16.45 -1.98 16.88
N LEU A 191 -16.26 -0.75 16.40
CA LEU A 191 -15.38 -0.44 15.26
C LEU A 191 -13.89 -0.73 15.57
N VAL A 192 -13.42 -0.40 16.78
CA VAL A 192 -12.06 -0.70 17.23
C VAL A 192 -11.81 -2.21 17.34
N VAL A 193 -12.73 -2.98 17.93
CA VAL A 193 -12.60 -4.43 18.02
C VAL A 193 -12.64 -5.07 16.63
N PHE A 194 -13.58 -4.64 15.78
CA PHE A 194 -13.69 -5.16 14.41
C PHE A 194 -12.42 -4.90 13.59
N SER A 195 -11.90 -3.67 13.62
CA SER A 195 -10.65 -3.32 12.93
C SER A 195 -9.45 -4.11 13.47
N GLY A 196 -9.36 -4.29 14.79
CA GLY A 196 -8.33 -5.12 15.42
C GLY A 196 -8.38 -6.58 14.97
N VAL A 197 -9.56 -7.21 14.98
CA VAL A 197 -9.76 -8.58 14.48
C VAL A 197 -9.40 -8.68 13.00
N PHE A 198 -9.83 -7.72 12.19
CA PHE A 198 -9.54 -7.69 10.76
C PHE A 198 -8.03 -7.63 10.49
N VAL A 199 -7.31 -6.73 11.17
CA VAL A 199 -5.84 -6.61 11.06
C VAL A 199 -5.15 -7.89 11.56
N TYR A 200 -5.62 -8.47 12.65
CA TYR A 200 -5.09 -9.73 13.17
C TYR A 200 -5.25 -10.87 12.16
N VAL A 201 -6.45 -11.04 11.58
CA VAL A 201 -6.72 -12.05 10.56
C VAL A 201 -5.85 -11.82 9.32
N GLY A 202 -5.72 -10.58 8.87
CA GLY A 202 -4.84 -10.24 7.75
C GLY A 202 -3.40 -10.67 7.99
N ASN A 203 -2.81 -10.30 9.12
CA ASN A 203 -1.44 -10.71 9.47
C ASN A 203 -1.32 -12.22 9.69
N ARG A 204 -2.34 -12.88 10.24
CA ARG A 204 -2.35 -14.35 10.33
C ARG A 204 -2.36 -15.03 8.96
N VAL A 205 -3.06 -14.47 7.98
CA VAL A 205 -3.00 -14.98 6.60
C VAL A 205 -1.58 -14.84 6.03
N CYS A 206 -0.87 -13.75 6.33
CA CYS A 206 0.54 -13.58 5.97
C CYS A 206 1.41 -14.72 6.54
N ASP A 207 1.29 -14.99 7.84
CA ASP A 207 2.03 -16.05 8.53
C ASP A 207 1.77 -17.42 7.89
N LEU A 208 0.51 -17.71 7.54
CA LEU A 208 0.15 -18.96 6.87
C LEU A 208 0.72 -19.04 5.46
N LEU A 209 0.65 -17.95 4.68
CA LEU A 209 1.24 -17.90 3.34
C LEU A 209 2.76 -18.13 3.38
N TYR A 210 3.45 -17.74 4.43
CA TYR A 210 4.87 -18.08 4.60
C TYR A 210 5.14 -19.56 4.73
N LEU A 211 4.32 -20.28 5.48
CA LEU A 211 4.47 -21.73 5.62
C LEU A 211 4.27 -22.46 4.29
N PHE A 212 3.41 -21.93 3.42
CA PHE A 212 3.19 -22.47 2.08
C PHE A 212 4.33 -22.13 1.11
N ILE A 213 4.85 -20.90 1.14
CA ILE A 213 5.89 -20.43 0.21
C ILE A 213 7.26 -20.98 0.58
N ASP A 214 7.59 -21.04 1.87
CA ASP A 214 8.84 -21.62 2.37
C ASP A 214 8.59 -22.80 3.32
N PRO A 215 8.46 -24.04 2.78
CA PRO A 215 8.28 -25.23 3.60
C PRO A 215 9.50 -25.55 4.48
N ARG A 216 10.65 -24.87 4.32
CA ARG A 216 11.80 -25.05 5.22
C ARG A 216 11.54 -24.44 6.60
N LEU A 217 10.69 -23.41 6.69
CA LEU A 217 10.24 -22.83 7.95
C LEU A 217 9.36 -23.81 8.75
N ARG A 218 8.64 -24.70 8.05
CA ARG A 218 7.83 -25.77 8.66
C ARG A 218 8.65 -26.72 9.54
N ARG A 219 9.96 -26.86 9.30
CA ARG A 219 10.84 -27.77 10.05
C ARG A 219 11.41 -27.16 11.34
N LYS A 220 11.33 -25.83 11.51
CA LYS A 220 11.86 -25.11 12.68
C LYS A 220 10.80 -24.86 13.75
N SER A 221 9.52 -24.75 13.35
CA SER A 221 8.38 -24.89 14.26
C SER A 221 7.99 -26.36 14.30
N GLY A 222 8.37 -27.10 15.34
CA GLY A 222 8.07 -28.53 15.45
C GLY A 222 6.56 -28.83 15.35
N ILE A 223 6.10 -29.10 14.13
CA ILE A 223 4.87 -29.81 13.77
C ILE A 223 5.30 -31.01 12.95
#